data_AF-A0A9C6TRC2-F1
#
_entry.id   AF-A0A9C6TRC2-F1
#
_cell.length_a   1.000
_cell.length_b   1.000
_cell.length_c   1.000
_cell.angle_alpha   90.00
_cell.angle_beta   90.00
_cell.angle_gamma   90.00
#
_symmetry.space_group_name_H-M   'P 1'
#
loop_
_entity.id
_entity.type
_entity.pdbx_description
1 polymer ?
#
loop_
_entity_poly.entity_id
_entity_poly.type
_entity_poly.pdbx_seq_one_letter_code
_entity_poly.pdbx_strand_id
1 'polypeptide(L)'
;MDLTQKNVEDIFAEFFGDNPFGFGSSGPHGRSRFQTEGGGSFSGFHAPLKKPPPVESKLAYSLEELYTGSTRKMKISRIVMDANGRPNPLRY
;
A
#
# COMPACT_ATOMS: atom_id res chain seq x y z
N MET A 1 36.11 21.20 -20.95
CA MET A 1 34.67 20.87 -20.91
C MET A 1 34.58 19.43 -20.43
N ASP A 2 34.49 19.21 -19.12
CA ASP A 2 34.32 17.86 -18.59
C ASP A 2 32.86 17.45 -18.74
N LEU A 3 32.61 16.51 -19.65
CA LEU A 3 31.39 15.73 -19.71
C LEU A 3 31.40 14.81 -18.49
N THR A 4 30.86 15.27 -17.36
CA THR A 4 30.61 14.37 -16.23
C THR A 4 29.56 13.37 -16.68
N GLN A 5 29.97 12.14 -17.01
CA GLN A 5 29.05 11.01 -17.05
C GLN A 5 28.35 10.97 -15.70
N LYS A 6 27.06 11.32 -15.68
CA LYS A 6 26.25 11.22 -14.47
C LYS A 6 26.30 9.78 -14.01
N ASN A 7 26.65 9.59 -12.74
CA ASN A 7 26.75 8.26 -12.16
C ASN A 7 25.38 7.56 -12.22
N VAL A 8 25.37 6.25 -12.42
CA VAL A 8 24.11 5.50 -12.60
C VAL A 8 23.26 5.56 -11.33
N GLU A 9 23.91 5.50 -10.18
CA GLU A 9 23.26 5.64 -8.87
C GLU A 9 22.56 6.99 -8.72
N ASP A 10 23.11 8.08 -9.28
CA ASP A 10 22.49 9.41 -9.21
C ASP A 10 21.19 9.48 -10.02
N ILE A 11 21.17 8.82 -11.20
CA ILE A 11 19.96 8.75 -12.05
C ILE A 11 18.88 7.90 -11.37
N PHE A 12 19.28 6.79 -10.75
CA PHE A 12 18.34 5.91 -10.05
C PHE A 12 17.74 6.62 -8.82
N ALA A 13 18.56 7.33 -8.04
CA ALA A 13 18.11 8.11 -6.90
C ALA A 13 17.21 9.30 -7.29
N GLU A 14 17.46 9.96 -8.44
CA GLU A 14 16.59 11.03 -8.94
C GLU A 14 15.17 10.53 -9.24
N PHE A 15 15.06 9.35 -9.84
CA PHE A 15 13.77 8.82 -10.29
C PHE A 15 13.04 7.99 -9.22
N PHE A 16 13.79 7.23 -8.39
CA PHE A 16 13.23 6.26 -7.43
C PHE A 16 13.51 6.60 -5.96
N GLY A 17 14.42 7.55 -5.66
CA GLY A 17 14.92 7.78 -4.31
C GLY A 17 15.68 6.57 -3.73
N ASP A 18 16.04 6.64 -2.45
CA ASP A 18 16.80 5.58 -1.75
C ASP A 18 15.99 4.31 -1.43
N ASN A 19 14.75 4.19 -1.92
CA ASN A 19 13.94 2.98 -1.69
C ASN A 19 12.92 2.73 -2.81
N PRO A 20 13.11 1.70 -3.67
CA PRO A 20 12.21 1.39 -4.79
C PRO A 20 10.83 0.87 -4.35
N PHE A 21 10.62 0.62 -3.06
CA PHE A 21 9.32 0.22 -2.47
C PHE A 21 8.82 1.22 -1.41
N GLY A 22 9.48 2.39 -1.28
CA GLY A 22 9.21 3.36 -0.23
C GLY A 22 8.14 4.37 -0.61
N PHE A 23 6.88 4.06 -0.33
CA PHE A 23 5.83 5.09 -0.31
C PHE A 23 6.12 6.07 0.85
N GLY A 24 6.71 7.21 0.51
CA GLY A 24 6.82 8.37 1.40
C GLY A 24 8.16 8.55 2.10
N SER A 25 9.19 8.99 1.38
CA SER A 25 10.12 9.96 1.94
C SER A 25 10.86 10.70 0.81
N SER A 26 10.62 12.01 0.75
CA SER A 26 11.66 13.01 0.48
C SER A 26 12.46 12.87 -0.81
N GLY A 27 11.86 13.28 -1.94
CA GLY A 27 12.63 13.68 -3.12
C GLY A 27 13.47 14.96 -2.87
N PRO A 28 14.37 15.36 -3.80
CA PRO A 28 15.44 16.35 -3.58
C PRO A 28 14.98 17.80 -3.32
N HIS A 29 13.67 18.04 -3.24
CA HIS A 29 13.07 19.29 -2.81
C HIS A 29 12.72 19.31 -1.31
N GLY A 30 13.07 18.26 -0.56
CA GLY A 30 13.00 18.19 0.90
C GLY A 30 14.05 19.09 1.54
N ARG A 31 13.88 20.41 1.41
CA ARG A 31 14.65 21.40 2.16
C ARG A 31 14.57 21.03 3.64
N SER A 32 15.74 20.74 4.22
CA SER A 32 16.09 20.89 5.64
C SER A 32 15.05 21.71 6.41
N ARG A 33 14.19 21.05 7.20
CA ARG A 33 13.38 21.73 8.22
C ARG A 33 12.73 20.81 9.25
N PHE A 34 13.44 19.81 9.77
CA PHE A 34 13.07 19.23 11.08
C PHE A 34 14.32 18.93 11.89
N GLN A 35 15.03 19.99 12.24
CA GLN A 35 15.80 20.11 13.47
C GLN A 35 15.08 21.18 14.30
N THR A 36 14.01 20.80 14.98
CA THR A 36 13.52 21.57 16.12
C THR A 36 12.91 20.62 17.13
N GLU A 37 13.72 20.33 18.14
CA GLU A 37 13.28 20.00 19.48
C GLU A 37 12.28 21.08 19.94
N GLY A 38 10.99 20.74 20.03
CA GLY A 38 9.96 21.69 20.43
C GLY A 38 8.61 21.39 19.79
N GLY A 39 7.59 21.18 20.63
CA GLY A 39 6.26 20.75 20.22
C GLY A 39 5.64 21.59 19.10
N GLY A 40 5.14 20.90 18.09
CA GLY A 40 4.34 21.45 17.00
C GLY A 40 3.07 20.63 16.85
N SER A 41 2.02 21.09 17.51
CA SER A 41 0.65 20.59 17.37
C SER A 41 0.18 20.72 15.92
N PHE A 42 0.21 19.60 15.18
CA PHE A 42 -0.70 19.37 14.04
C PHE A 42 -1.80 18.42 14.52
N SER A 43 -2.73 18.97 15.28
CA SER A 43 -3.95 18.32 15.73
C SER A 43 -4.93 18.15 14.57
N GLY A 44 -5.13 16.91 14.11
CA GLY A 44 -6.29 16.53 13.31
C GLY A 44 -5.97 15.60 12.15
N PHE A 45 -6.48 14.37 12.21
CA PHE A 45 -6.69 13.41 11.10
C PHE A 45 -5.61 12.39 10.71
N HIS A 46 -4.42 12.37 11.31
CA HIS A 46 -3.50 11.23 11.14
C HIS A 46 -3.67 10.20 12.26
N ALA A 47 -4.90 9.74 12.49
CA ALA A 47 -5.06 8.44 13.14
C ALA A 47 -4.50 7.38 12.18
N PRO A 48 -3.62 6.46 12.62
CA PRO A 48 -3.20 5.37 11.77
C PRO A 48 -4.44 4.59 11.34
N LEU A 49 -4.76 4.57 10.04
CA LEU A 49 -5.88 3.81 9.52
C LEU A 49 -5.67 2.34 9.93
N LYS A 50 -6.50 1.86 10.85
CA LYS A 50 -6.45 0.46 11.30
C LYS A 50 -6.94 -0.41 10.15
N LYS A 51 -6.07 -1.29 9.66
CA LYS A 51 -6.45 -2.31 8.67
C LYS A 51 -7.58 -3.16 9.26
N PRO A 52 -8.62 -3.49 8.47
CA PRO A 52 -9.67 -4.39 8.93
C PRO A 52 -9.08 -5.79 9.16
N PRO A 53 -9.73 -6.61 10.02
CA PRO A 53 -9.34 -7.99 10.18
C PRO A 53 -9.46 -8.76 8.85
N PRO A 54 -8.65 -9.81 8.63
CA PRO A 54 -8.78 -10.69 7.48
C PRO A 54 -10.18 -11.30 7.36
N VAL A 55 -10.64 -11.53 6.13
CA VAL A 55 -11.92 -12.21 5.83
C VAL A 55 -11.63 -13.65 5.42
N GLU A 56 -12.06 -14.60 6.24
CA GLU A 56 -11.80 -16.04 6.03
C GLU A 56 -13.04 -16.76 5.49
N SER A 57 -12.86 -17.57 4.44
CA SER A 57 -13.90 -18.46 3.89
C SER A 57 -13.34 -19.87 3.78
N LYS A 58 -13.88 -20.79 4.58
CA LYS A 58 -13.44 -22.19 4.61
C LYS A 58 -14.07 -22.98 3.47
N LEU A 59 -13.26 -23.80 2.80
CA LEU A 59 -13.71 -24.73 1.77
C LEU A 59 -13.55 -26.16 2.30
N ALA A 60 -14.64 -26.93 2.29
CA ALA A 60 -14.64 -28.33 2.73
C ALA A 60 -14.18 -29.25 1.59
N TYR A 61 -13.20 -30.11 1.82
CA TYR A 61 -12.68 -31.06 0.82
C TYR A 61 -12.74 -32.49 1.32
N SER A 62 -12.93 -33.45 0.40
CA SER A 62 -12.76 -34.87 0.73
C SER A 62 -11.29 -35.29 0.66
N LEU A 63 -10.96 -36.44 1.24
CA LEU A 63 -9.60 -37.00 1.15
C LEU A 63 -9.25 -37.38 -0.29
N GLU A 64 -10.23 -37.86 -1.09
CA GLU A 64 -9.97 -38.20 -2.49
C GLU A 64 -9.60 -36.94 -3.30
N GLU A 65 -10.30 -35.83 -3.09
CA GLU A 65 -10.02 -34.55 -3.76
C GLU A 65 -8.66 -33.96 -3.38
N LEU A 66 -8.19 -34.20 -2.16
CA LEU A 66 -6.85 -33.81 -1.72
C LEU A 66 -5.77 -34.72 -2.33
N TYR A 67 -6.08 -35.99 -2.55
CA TYR A 67 -5.15 -36.96 -3.15
C TYR A 67 -4.99 -36.74 -4.66
N THR A 68 -6.09 -36.58 -5.39
CA THR A 68 -6.07 -36.41 -6.85
C THR A 68 -5.92 -34.95 -7.29
N GLY A 69 -6.16 -34.01 -6.38
CA GLY A 69 -6.21 -32.58 -6.65
C GLY A 69 -7.57 -32.15 -7.20
N SER A 70 -8.05 -30.97 -6.78
CA SER A 70 -9.29 -30.37 -7.27
C SER A 70 -9.15 -28.87 -7.51
N THR A 71 -9.97 -28.31 -8.41
CA THR A 71 -10.10 -26.87 -8.64
C THR A 71 -11.50 -26.43 -8.27
N ARG A 72 -11.63 -25.35 -7.48
CA ARG A 72 -12.94 -24.82 -7.06
C ARG A 72 -13.07 -23.34 -7.35
N LYS A 73 -14.26 -22.95 -7.81
CA LYS A 73 -14.61 -21.55 -8.04
C LYS A 73 -15.06 -20.92 -6.73
N MET A 74 -14.28 -19.97 -6.22
CA MET A 74 -14.67 -19.12 -5.10
C MET A 74 -15.27 -17.81 -5.61
N LYS A 75 -16.31 -17.30 -4.94
CA LYS A 75 -16.84 -15.95 -5.20
C LYS A 75 -16.36 -15.01 -4.10
N ILE A 76 -15.68 -13.94 -4.50
CA ILE A 76 -15.31 -12.83 -3.61
C ILE A 76 -16.20 -11.64 -3.99
N SER A 77 -16.96 -11.13 -3.02
CA SER A 77 -17.73 -9.89 -3.16
C SER A 77 -17.08 -8.79 -2.33
N ARG A 78 -17.20 -7.55 -2.80
CA ARG A 78 -16.79 -6.36 -2.05
C ARG A 78 -18.01 -5.48 -1.82
N ILE A 79 -18.10 -4.94 -0.62
CA ILE A 79 -19.10 -3.93 -0.24
C ILE A 79 -18.41 -2.56 -0.32
N VAL A 80 -19.05 -1.60 -0.97
CA VAL A 80 -18.59 -0.22 -1.07
C VAL A 80 -19.64 0.71 -0.48
N MET A 81 -19.21 1.72 0.27
CA MET A 81 -20.11 2.74 0.79
C MET A 81 -20.55 3.67 -0.33
N ASP A 82 -21.84 3.94 -0.43
CA ASP A 82 -22.39 4.95 -1.33
C ASP A 82 -22.19 6.38 -0.79
N ALA A 83 -22.60 7.40 -1.56
CA ALA A 83 -22.51 8.81 -1.16
C ALA A 83 -23.30 9.14 0.13
N ASN A 84 -24.29 8.32 0.47
CA ASN A 84 -25.09 8.45 1.68
C ASN A 84 -24.53 7.61 2.85
N GLY A 85 -23.35 7.00 2.68
CA GLY A 85 -22.69 6.15 3.66
C GLY A 85 -23.32 4.76 3.83
N ARG A 86 -24.19 4.33 2.92
CA ARG A 86 -24.84 3.01 2.98
C ARG A 86 -23.98 1.94 2.29
N PRO A 87 -23.86 0.74 2.87
CA PRO A 87 -23.13 -0.36 2.24
C PRO A 87 -23.90 -0.87 1.02
N ASN A 88 -23.24 -0.90 -0.14
CA ASN A 88 -23.80 -1.42 -1.38
C ASN A 88 -22.84 -2.48 -1.97
N PRO A 89 -23.31 -3.68 -2.36
CA PRO A 89 -22.48 -4.64 -3.07
C PRO A 89 -21.96 -4.04 -4.38
N LEU A 90 -20.65 -4.15 -4.63
CA LEU A 90 -20.10 -3.79 -5.92
C LEU A 90 -20.67 -4.69 -7.02
N ARG A 91 -21.22 -4.05 -8.06
CA ARG A 91 -21.65 -4.68 -9.30
C ARG A 91 -20.69 -4.23 -10.41
N TYR A 92 -20.20 -5.18 -11.20
CA TYR A 92 -19.42 -4.93 -12.41
C TYR A 92 -20.33 -4.98 -13.63
#